data_AF-A0A699YVV2-F1
#
_entry.id   AF-A0A699YVV2-F1
#
_cell.length_a   1.000
_cell.length_b   1.000
_cell.length_c   1.000
_cell.angle_alpha   90.00
_cell.angle_beta   90.00
_cell.angle_gamma   90.00
#
_symmetry.space_group_name_H-M   'P 1'
#
loop_
_entity.id
_entity.type
_entity.pdbx_description
1 polymer ?
#
loop_
_entity_poly.entity_id
_entity_poly.type
_entity_poly.pdbx_seq_one_letter_code
_entity_poly.pdbx_strand_id
1 'polypeptide(L)'
;MMPGLLEGQEKMSKSDPNSAIFMEDSDMDVNAKIKKAYCPPQVVEGNPCLEYIRHITFPWFNKFEAPAGLACCLLPPGDLKPALARALNQILQPVRDHFDSNPEAKELLKKVRSYKTTK
;
A
#
# COMPACT_ATOMS: atom_id res chain seq x y z
N MET A 1 11.86 -3.91 -9.44
CA MET A 1 11.34 -4.66 -8.26
C MET A 1 10.61 -3.66 -7.40
N MET A 2 9.50 -4.04 -6.74
CA MET A 2 8.80 -3.07 -5.88
C MET A 2 9.64 -2.72 -4.64
N PRO A 3 9.94 -1.43 -4.40
CA PRO A 3 10.67 -0.99 -3.22
C PRO A 3 9.81 -1.13 -1.96
N GLY A 4 10.48 -1.27 -0.82
CA GLY A 4 9.83 -1.17 0.49
C GLY A 4 9.34 0.25 0.78
N LEU A 5 8.42 0.39 1.73
CA LEU A 5 7.86 1.71 2.11
C LEU A 5 8.89 2.64 2.79
N LEU A 6 9.99 2.10 3.30
CA LEU A 6 11.03 2.83 4.04
C LEU A 6 12.23 3.18 3.13
N GLU A 7 12.91 4.27 3.46
CA GLU A 7 14.11 4.75 2.74
C GLU A 7 15.21 3.67 2.73
N GLY A 8 15.78 3.39 1.56
CA GLY A 8 16.89 2.43 1.39
C GLY A 8 16.47 0.96 1.35
N GLN A 9 15.17 0.63 1.38
CA GLN A 9 14.70 -0.74 1.18
C GLN A 9 14.45 -1.03 -0.30
N GLU A 10 15.43 -1.62 -0.97
CA GLU A 10 15.32 -2.05 -2.38
C GLU A 10 14.29 -3.17 -2.59
N LYS A 11 13.88 -3.85 -1.51
CA LYS A 11 12.93 -4.96 -1.55
C LYS A 11 12.01 -4.97 -0.33
N MET A 12 10.72 -5.18 -0.58
CA MET A 12 9.75 -5.47 0.49
C MET A 12 10.21 -6.68 1.29
N SER A 13 10.51 -6.47 2.58
CA SER A 13 10.98 -7.52 3.48
C SER A 13 9.86 -7.92 4.42
N LYS A 14 9.50 -9.20 4.42
CA LYS A 14 8.53 -9.78 5.37
C LYS A 14 8.99 -9.64 6.83
N SER A 15 10.29 -9.39 7.04
CA SER A 15 10.91 -9.15 8.35
C SER A 15 10.43 -7.85 9.02
N ASP A 16 10.04 -6.84 8.24
CA ASP A 16 9.61 -5.54 8.76
C ASP A 16 8.12 -5.31 8.47
N PRO A 17 7.24 -5.38 9.47
CA PRO A 17 5.79 -5.23 9.25
C PRO A 17 5.40 -3.82 8.78
N ASN A 18 6.27 -2.82 8.95
CA ASN A 18 6.08 -1.45 8.46
C ASN A 18 6.61 -1.24 7.03
N SER A 19 7.36 -2.19 6.48
CA SER A 19 7.94 -2.13 5.13
C SER A 19 6.95 -2.50 4.03
N ALA A 20 5.94 -3.31 4.38
CA ALA A 20 4.98 -3.88 3.45
C ALA A 20 3.53 -3.64 3.90
N ILE A 21 2.65 -3.45 2.91
CA ILE A 21 1.20 -3.46 3.08
C ILE A 21 0.72 -4.90 2.85
N PHE A 22 0.03 -5.46 3.83
CA PHE A 22 -0.56 -6.78 3.76
C PHE A 22 -2.00 -6.69 3.27
N MET A 23 -2.50 -7.76 2.65
CA MET A 23 -3.85 -7.76 2.08
C MET A 23 -4.95 -7.74 3.15
N GLU A 24 -4.62 -8.19 4.36
CA GLU A 24 -5.52 -8.20 5.52
C GLU A 24 -5.38 -6.96 6.43
N ASP A 25 -4.55 -5.98 6.08
CA ASP A 25 -4.39 -4.76 6.88
C ASP A 25 -5.71 -3.97 6.92
N SER A 26 -6.02 -3.36 8.06
CA SER A 26 -7.17 -2.46 8.21
C SER A 26 -6.93 -1.11 7.51
N ASP A 27 -7.97 -0.32 7.30
CA ASP A 27 -7.83 1.01 6.71
C ASP A 27 -6.91 1.92 7.53
N MET A 28 -6.97 1.80 8.85
CA MET A 28 -6.11 2.53 9.78
C MET A 28 -4.65 2.11 9.65
N ASP A 29 -4.39 0.81 9.51
CA ASP A 29 -3.03 0.27 9.36
C ASP A 29 -2.40 0.72 8.04
N VAL A 30 -3.15 0.63 6.93
CA VAL A 30 -2.72 1.11 5.61
C VAL A 30 -2.40 2.60 5.69
N ASN A 31 -3.29 3.41 6.26
CA ASN A 31 -3.07 4.85 6.43
C ASN A 31 -1.82 5.14 7.25
N ALA A 32 -1.61 4.43 8.36
CA ALA A 32 -0.44 4.61 9.22
C ALA A 32 0.87 4.24 8.52
N LYS A 33 0.89 3.14 7.75
CA LYS A 33 2.05 2.71 6.96
C LYS A 33 2.40 3.71 5.86
N ILE A 34 1.41 4.18 5.10
CA ILE A 34 1.60 5.20 4.06
C ILE A 34 2.04 6.55 4.67
N LYS A 35 1.54 6.90 5.87
CA LYS A 35 1.99 8.11 6.58
C LYS A 35 3.49 8.07 6.89
N LYS A 36 3.98 6.89 7.34
CA LYS A 36 5.40 6.63 7.64
C LYS A 36 6.27 6.42 6.41
N ALA A 37 5.67 6.19 5.24
CA ALA A 37 6.42 5.93 4.01
C ALA A 37 7.31 7.11 3.62
N TYR A 38 8.46 6.79 3.01
CA TYR A 38 9.39 7.77 2.49
C TYR A 38 8.79 8.50 1.28
N CYS A 39 8.76 9.84 1.33
CA CYS A 39 8.22 10.66 0.25
C CYS A 39 8.86 12.05 0.25
N PRO A 40 10.12 12.17 -0.19
CA PRO A 40 10.75 13.46 -0.44
C PRO A 40 10.03 14.19 -1.60
N PRO A 41 9.83 15.52 -1.50
CA PRO A 41 9.27 16.30 -2.60
C PRO A 41 10.24 16.36 -3.80
N GLN A 42 9.69 16.32 -5.01
CA GLN A 42 10.42 16.48 -6.29
C GLN A 42 11.42 15.36 -6.66
N VAL A 43 11.53 14.30 -5.86
CA VAL A 43 12.37 13.14 -6.20
C VAL A 43 11.48 11.99 -6.69
N VAL A 44 11.72 11.58 -7.94
CA VAL A 44 11.01 10.48 -8.61
C VAL A 44 11.71 9.13 -8.41
N GLU A 45 13.04 9.13 -8.33
CA GLU A 45 13.83 7.91 -8.16
C GLU A 45 13.90 7.48 -6.69
N GLY A 46 13.54 6.22 -6.40
CA GLY A 46 13.54 5.69 -5.04
C GLY A 46 12.33 6.09 -4.18
N ASN A 47 11.30 6.72 -4.77
CA ASN A 47 10.08 7.07 -4.05
C ASN A 47 9.06 5.91 -4.09
N PRO A 48 8.82 5.20 -2.97
CA PRO A 48 7.90 4.06 -2.95
C PRO A 48 6.45 4.45 -3.23
N CYS A 49 6.02 5.66 -2.84
CA CYS A 49 4.64 6.10 -3.10
C CYS A 49 4.36 6.21 -4.60
N LEU A 50 5.32 6.72 -5.38
CA LEU A 50 5.16 6.87 -6.83
C LEU A 50 5.22 5.52 -7.56
N GLU A 51 6.09 4.63 -7.12
CA GLU A 51 6.18 3.25 -7.62
C GLU A 51 4.87 2.49 -7.41
N TYR A 52 4.28 2.57 -6.20
CA TYR A 52 2.98 1.97 -5.91
C TYR A 52 1.88 2.54 -6.80
N ILE A 53 1.90 3.86 -7.04
CA ILE A 53 0.92 4.49 -7.93
C ILE A 53 1.03 3.91 -9.34
N ARG A 54 2.26 3.87 -9.88
CA ARG A 54 2.56 3.43 -11.24
C ARG A 54 2.28 1.93 -11.46
N HIS A 55 2.58 1.10 -10.48
CA HIS A 55 2.49 -0.36 -10.62
C HIS A 55 1.18 -0.97 -10.12
N ILE A 56 0.49 -0.35 -9.15
CA ILE A 56 -0.73 -0.91 -8.55
C ILE A 56 -1.94 -0.09 -8.95
N THR A 57 -1.98 1.20 -8.62
CA THR A 57 -3.21 2.00 -8.84
C THR A 57 -3.46 2.26 -10.33
N PHE A 58 -2.42 2.48 -11.13
CA PHE A 58 -2.59 2.79 -12.55
C PHE A 58 -3.14 1.60 -13.35
N PRO A 59 -2.60 0.37 -13.22
CA PRO A 59 -3.17 -0.79 -13.90
C PRO A 59 -4.55 -1.20 -13.37
N TRP A 60 -4.81 -1.02 -12.07
CA TRP A 60 -6.08 -1.42 -11.47
C TRP A 60 -7.24 -0.52 -11.89
N PHE A 61 -7.06 0.79 -11.83
CA PHE A 61 -8.14 1.72 -12.14
C PHE A 61 -8.28 2.00 -13.63
N ASN A 62 -7.29 1.65 -14.48
CA ASN A 62 -7.21 1.84 -15.94
C ASN A 62 -7.43 3.30 -16.45
N LYS A 63 -7.83 4.18 -15.53
CA LYS A 63 -8.02 5.61 -15.53
C LYS A 63 -7.94 6.02 -14.07
N PHE A 64 -6.76 6.47 -13.62
CA PHE A 64 -6.76 7.31 -12.44
C PHE A 64 -7.28 8.67 -12.91
N GLU A 65 -8.59 8.88 -12.87
CA GLU A 65 -9.17 10.23 -12.92
C GLU A 65 -8.81 10.91 -11.59
N ALA A 66 -7.52 11.19 -11.41
CA ALA A 66 -7.15 12.39 -10.70
C ALA A 66 -7.82 13.53 -11.50
N PRO A 67 -8.63 14.38 -10.87
CA PRO A 67 -9.22 15.51 -11.58
C PRO A 67 -8.08 16.30 -12.22
N ALA A 68 -8.08 16.31 -13.55
CA ALA A 68 -7.15 17.01 -14.43
C ALA A 68 -5.66 16.63 -14.29
N GLY A 69 -5.15 15.81 -15.21
CA GLY A 69 -3.91 16.06 -15.98
C GLY A 69 -2.66 16.62 -15.28
N LEU A 70 -2.49 16.46 -13.97
CA LEU A 70 -1.39 17.03 -13.23
C LEU A 70 -0.43 15.93 -12.87
N ALA A 71 0.75 16.04 -13.46
CA ALA A 71 1.97 15.37 -13.07
C ALA A 71 1.98 15.02 -11.58
N CYS A 72 2.55 13.86 -11.25
CA CYS A 72 3.05 13.50 -9.92
C CYS A 72 3.93 14.56 -9.23
N CYS A 73 4.13 15.73 -9.85
CA CYS A 73 5.02 16.82 -9.49
C CYS A 73 4.35 17.98 -8.73
N LEU A 74 3.02 18.02 -8.52
CA LEU A 74 2.37 19.22 -7.92
C LEU A 74 1.45 18.99 -6.70
N LEU A 75 1.26 17.76 -6.22
CA LEU A 75 0.63 17.57 -4.91
C LEU A 75 1.70 17.73 -3.82
N PRO A 76 1.48 18.58 -2.79
CA PRO A 76 2.28 18.53 -1.58
C PRO A 76 2.30 17.08 -1.06
N PRO A 77 3.42 16.61 -0.47
CA PRO A 77 3.49 15.26 0.11
C PRO A 77 2.39 14.99 1.16
N GLY A 78 1.79 16.06 1.71
CA GLY A 78 0.63 16.01 2.59
C GLY A 78 -0.66 15.48 1.95
N ASP A 79 -0.87 15.69 0.65
CA ASP A 79 -2.08 15.25 -0.06
C ASP A 79 -1.88 13.98 -0.89
N LEU A 80 -0.65 13.69 -1.30
CA LEU A 80 -0.32 12.47 -2.05
C LEU A 80 -0.53 11.21 -1.20
N LYS A 81 -0.05 11.23 0.05
CA LYS A 81 -0.16 10.11 0.99
C LYS A 81 -1.62 9.69 1.27
N PRO A 82 -2.53 10.60 1.67
CA PRO A 82 -3.93 10.21 1.90
C PRO A 82 -4.64 9.78 0.62
N ALA A 83 -4.33 10.36 -0.54
CA ALA A 83 -4.91 9.92 -1.80
C ALA A 83 -4.50 8.48 -2.17
N LEU A 84 -3.21 8.16 -2.05
CA LEU A 84 -2.70 6.80 -2.25
C LEU A 84 -3.33 5.81 -1.28
N ALA A 85 -3.42 6.17 0.00
CA ALA A 85 -3.99 5.28 1.01
C ALA A 85 -5.48 5.00 0.77
N ARG A 86 -6.25 6.00 0.31
CA ARG A 86 -7.65 5.80 -0.12
C ARG A 86 -7.77 4.83 -1.30
N ALA A 87 -6.93 5.01 -2.33
CA ALA A 87 -6.94 4.12 -3.50
C ALA A 87 -6.59 2.68 -3.14
N LEU A 88 -5.55 2.48 -2.30
CA LEU A 88 -5.18 1.16 -1.80
C LEU A 88 -6.29 0.54 -0.96
N ASN A 89 -6.93 1.33 -0.09
CA ASN A 89 -8.06 0.84 0.71
C ASN A 89 -9.21 0.36 -0.17
N GLN A 90 -9.53 1.05 -1.27
CA GLN A 90 -10.54 0.61 -2.23
C GLN A 90 -10.18 -0.71 -2.91
N ILE A 91 -8.90 -0.91 -3.26
CA ILE A 91 -8.41 -2.16 -3.84
C ILE A 91 -8.51 -3.31 -2.82
N LEU A 92 -8.27 -3.02 -1.55
CA LEU A 92 -8.30 -4.01 -0.46
C LEU A 92 -9.70 -4.31 0.09
N GLN A 93 -10.69 -3.42 -0.12
CA GLN A 93 -12.08 -3.65 0.33
C GLN A 93 -12.63 -5.04 -0.04
N PRO A 94 -12.64 -5.47 -1.33
CA PRO A 94 -13.22 -6.77 -1.69
C PRO A 94 -12.52 -7.95 -1.00
N VAL A 95 -11.23 -7.80 -0.69
CA VAL A 95 -10.48 -8.83 0.04
C VAL A 95 -10.95 -8.89 1.49
N ARG A 96 -11.12 -7.74 2.15
CA ARG A 96 -11.64 -7.65 3.52
C ARG A 96 -13.06 -8.22 3.60
N ASP A 97 -13.93 -7.83 2.68
CA ASP A 97 -15.30 -8.33 2.59
C ASP A 97 -15.34 -9.85 2.42
N HIS A 98 -14.41 -10.43 1.66
CA HIS A 98 -14.29 -11.87 1.51
C HIS A 98 -13.90 -12.58 2.81
N PHE A 99 -12.96 -12.02 3.58
CA PHE A 99 -12.56 -12.57 4.88
C PHE A 99 -13.64 -12.42 5.96
N ASP A 100 -14.52 -11.43 5.85
CA ASP A 100 -15.65 -11.26 6.76
C ASP A 100 -16.86 -12.12 6.37
N SER A 101 -17.12 -12.27 5.07
CA SER A 101 -18.25 -13.06 4.56
C SER A 101 -18.02 -14.58 4.67
N ASN A 102 -16.77 -15.04 4.56
CA ASN A 102 -16.46 -16.47 4.57
C ASN A 102 -15.81 -16.91 5.90
N PRO A 103 -16.49 -17.74 6.72
CA PRO A 103 -15.96 -18.21 7.99
C PRO A 103 -14.72 -19.11 7.82
N GLU A 104 -14.62 -19.88 6.73
CA GLU A 104 -13.45 -20.73 6.47
C GLU A 104 -12.21 -19.88 6.19
N ALA A 105 -12.36 -18.81 5.40
CA ALA A 105 -11.26 -17.89 5.10
C ALA A 105 -10.72 -17.21 6.36
N LYS A 106 -11.60 -16.88 7.31
CA LYS A 106 -11.23 -16.31 8.60
C LYS A 106 -10.45 -17.29 9.47
N GLU A 107 -10.85 -18.56 9.52
CA GLU A 107 -10.11 -19.60 10.25
C GLU A 107 -8.75 -19.88 9.60
N LEU A 108 -8.68 -19.87 8.26
CA LEU A 108 -7.42 -19.98 7.53
C LEU A 108 -6.48 -18.81 7.83
N LEU A 109 -6.99 -17.57 7.89
CA LEU A 109 -6.18 -16.41 8.26
C LEU A 109 -5.59 -16.55 9.68
N LYS A 110 -6.39 -17.02 10.64
CA LYS A 110 -5.90 -17.29 12.01
C LYS A 110 -4.78 -18.33 12.00
N LYS A 111 -4.94 -19.39 11.21
CA LYS A 111 -3.91 -20.44 11.04
C LYS A 111 -2.65 -19.88 10.39
N VAL A 112 -2.77 -19.07 9.34
CA VAL A 112 -1.63 -18.42 8.67
C VAL A 112 -0.87 -17.49 9.62
N ARG A 113 -1.58 -16.68 10.42
CA ARG A 113 -0.97 -15.79 11.43
C ARG A 113 -0.26 -16.56 12.55
N SER A 114 -0.71 -17.78 12.87
CA SER A 114 -0.06 -18.63 13.87
C SER A 114 1.33 -19.14 13.43
N TYR A 115 1.58 -19.19 12.11
CA TYR A 115 2.89 -19.54 11.59
C TYR A 115 3.86 -18.37 11.79
N LYS A 116 4.72 -18.49 12.81
CA LYS A 116 5.85 -17.58 12.97
C LYS A 116 6.72 -17.67 11.71
N THR A 117 6.98 -16.52 11.10
CA THR A 117 7.94 -16.43 10.02
C THR A 117 9.32 -16.60 10.66
N THR A 118 9.86 -17.81 10.61
CA THR A 118 11.27 -18.07 10.92
C THR A 118 12.11 -17.26 9.95
N LYS A 119 13.01 -16.43 10.48
CA LYS A 119 13.93 -15.59 9.70
C LYS A 119 14.82 -16.42 8.80
#